data_AF-A0A1J4MQN1-F1
#
_entry.id   AF-A0A1J4MQN1-F1
#
_cell.length_a   1.000
_cell.length_b   1.000
_cell.length_c   1.000
_cell.angle_alpha   90.00
_cell.angle_beta   90.00
_cell.angle_gamma   90.00
#
_symmetry.space_group_name_H-M   'P 1'
#
loop_
_entity.id
_entity.type
_entity.pdbx_description
1 polymer ?
#
loop_
_entity_poly.entity_id
_entity_poly.type
_entity_poly.pdbx_seq_one_letter_code
_entity_poly.pdbx_strand_id
1 'polypeptide(L)'
;MKLCAGTCTYEIGGRCVISLSEPLLKYRSVKELKETLLHELIHAYLFVTNNCKDRSAHGPEFIFHMNRINMKTGLNITIYHSFINEVNFYRTNIWRCNGPCRLEAPYYGFVKRSINRAPGPNDSWWNLHLSKCGGKFTKISDSDKTRNSTVFNKQISNSYASKEETQKTNIDLSSDSDVEIIQIVEISD
;
A
#
# COMPACT_ATOMS: atom_id res chain seq x y z
N MET A 1 15.48 -3.90 -4.63
CA MET A 1 14.18 -3.94 -3.90
C MET A 1 13.02 -3.86 -4.88
N LYS A 2 11.91 -4.62 -4.69
CA LYS A 2 10.73 -4.63 -5.60
C LYS A 2 9.38 -4.53 -4.87
N LEU A 3 9.40 -4.24 -3.57
CA LEU A 3 8.20 -4.19 -2.71
C LEU A 3 7.72 -2.76 -2.45
N CYS A 4 8.63 -1.80 -2.51
CA CYS A 4 8.41 -0.36 -2.40
C CYS A 4 9.53 0.36 -3.17
N ALA A 5 9.31 1.64 -3.49
CA ALA A 5 10.27 2.45 -4.23
C ALA A 5 11.40 3.03 -3.36
N GLY A 6 11.14 3.26 -2.07
CA GLY A 6 12.10 3.72 -1.08
C GLY A 6 11.95 2.97 0.25
N THR A 7 13.01 2.96 1.05
CA THR A 7 13.00 2.59 2.47
C THR A 7 14.07 3.34 3.24
N CYS A 8 13.78 3.83 4.45
CA CYS A 8 14.79 4.09 5.49
C CYS A 8 14.85 2.92 6.49
N THR A 9 16.07 2.46 6.75
CA THR A 9 16.36 1.43 7.74
C THR A 9 17.20 2.03 8.85
N TYR A 10 16.86 1.67 10.10
CA TYR A 10 17.52 2.16 11.31
C TYR A 10 18.42 1.07 11.86
N GLU A 11 19.72 1.34 11.96
CA GLU A 11 20.72 0.43 12.48
C GLU A 11 21.05 0.70 13.95
N ILE A 12 21.68 -0.29 14.59
CA ILE A 12 22.22 -0.15 15.94
C ILE A 12 23.33 0.92 15.90
N GLY A 13 23.30 1.84 16.86
CA GLY A 13 24.25 2.97 16.91
C GLY A 13 23.74 4.25 16.23
N GLY A 14 22.46 4.32 15.84
CA GLY A 14 21.82 5.57 15.41
C GLY A 14 22.01 5.93 13.93
N ARG A 15 22.47 4.99 13.10
CA ARG A 15 22.57 5.21 11.64
C ARG A 15 21.21 4.98 10.97
N CYS A 16 20.80 5.86 10.04
CA CYS A 16 19.76 5.54 9.04
C CYS A 16 20.41 5.31 7.68
N VAL A 17 19.97 4.27 6.99
CA VAL A 17 20.31 4.00 5.59
C VAL A 17 19.05 4.12 4.73
N ILE A 18 19.09 5.04 3.76
CA ILE A 18 18.05 5.18 2.75
C ILE A 18 18.42 4.35 1.53
N SER A 19 17.50 3.53 1.06
CA SER A 19 17.64 2.71 -0.14
C SER A 19 16.54 3.02 -1.14
N LEU A 20 16.89 3.22 -2.41
CA LEU A 20 15.97 3.44 -3.51
C LEU A 20 15.91 2.24 -4.45
N SER A 21 14.73 1.93 -4.96
CA SER A 21 14.51 0.81 -5.88
C SER A 21 14.82 1.23 -7.31
N GLU A 22 15.99 0.83 -7.81
CA GLU A 22 16.29 0.97 -9.24
C GLU A 22 15.21 0.32 -10.13
N PRO A 23 14.71 -0.92 -9.90
CA PRO A 23 13.68 -1.52 -10.75
C PRO A 23 12.35 -0.75 -10.83
N LEU A 24 12.02 0.06 -9.82
CA LEU A 24 10.79 0.86 -9.78
C LEU A 24 11.00 2.31 -10.24
N LEU A 25 12.22 2.85 -10.09
CA LEU A 25 12.51 4.27 -10.31
C LEU A 25 13.34 4.56 -11.57
N LYS A 26 14.05 3.59 -12.16
CA LYS A 26 14.98 3.85 -13.28
C LYS A 26 14.35 4.43 -14.55
N TYR A 27 13.05 4.21 -14.74
CA TYR A 27 12.29 4.73 -15.89
C TYR A 27 11.27 5.81 -15.46
N ARG A 28 11.44 6.36 -14.26
CA ARG A 28 10.59 7.43 -13.72
C ARG A 28 11.16 8.79 -14.01
N SER A 29 10.29 9.78 -13.89
CA SER A 29 10.73 11.16 -13.97
C SER A 29 11.70 11.49 -12.82
N VAL A 30 12.61 12.43 -13.07
CA VAL A 30 13.48 12.99 -12.01
C VAL A 30 12.64 13.57 -10.86
N LYS A 31 11.44 14.07 -11.17
CA LYS A 31 10.46 14.55 -10.19
C LYS A 31 10.04 13.44 -9.22
N GLU A 32 9.56 12.30 -9.73
CA GLU A 32 9.13 11.17 -8.88
C GLU A 32 10.30 10.56 -8.08
N LEU A 33 11.50 10.57 -8.65
CA LEU A 33 12.71 10.15 -7.94
C LEU A 33 12.99 11.07 -6.74
N LYS A 34 12.92 12.40 -6.94
CA LYS A 34 13.08 13.38 -5.86
C LYS A 34 11.99 13.26 -4.80
N GLU A 35 10.74 13.11 -5.20
CA GLU A 35 9.61 12.93 -4.28
C GLU A 35 9.77 11.67 -3.42
N THR A 36 10.20 10.56 -4.03
CA THR A 36 10.47 9.31 -3.31
C THR A 36 11.65 9.47 -2.34
N LEU A 37 12.74 10.11 -2.76
CA LEU A 37 13.89 10.35 -1.89
C LEU A 37 13.53 11.25 -0.70
N LEU A 38 12.77 12.33 -0.95
CA LEU A 38 12.34 13.25 0.10
C LEU A 38 11.41 12.58 1.10
N HIS A 39 10.53 11.68 0.66
CA HIS A 39 9.72 10.85 1.55
C HIS A 39 10.61 10.09 2.55
N GLU A 40 11.63 9.38 2.07
CA GLU A 40 12.54 8.62 2.93
C GLU A 40 13.41 9.53 3.81
N LEU A 41 13.76 10.73 3.34
CA LEU A 41 14.51 11.72 4.12
C LEU A 41 13.69 12.30 5.27
N ILE A 42 12.37 12.44 5.14
CA ILE A 42 11.50 12.84 6.25
C ILE A 42 11.54 11.76 7.34
N HIS A 43 11.42 10.48 6.99
CA HIS A 43 11.58 9.37 7.95
C HIS A 43 12.94 9.43 8.66
N ALA A 44 14.02 9.59 7.89
CA ALA A 44 15.37 9.70 8.43
C ALA A 44 15.51 10.89 9.41
N TYR A 45 14.93 12.04 9.05
CA TYR A 45 14.94 13.22 9.91
C TYR A 45 14.23 12.96 11.24
N LEU A 46 13.00 12.45 11.21
CA LEU A 46 12.22 12.15 12.43
C LEU A 46 12.88 11.09 13.31
N PHE A 47 13.58 10.13 12.71
CA PHE A 47 14.38 9.18 13.46
C PHE A 47 15.55 9.86 14.17
N VAL A 48 16.31 10.72 13.47
CA VAL A 48 17.48 11.39 14.05
C VAL A 48 17.07 12.40 15.14
N THR A 49 16.00 13.16 14.94
CA THR A 49 15.61 14.25 15.85
C THR A 49 14.70 13.81 16.99
N ASN A 50 13.84 12.81 16.76
CA ASN A 50 12.79 12.41 17.71
C ASN A 50 12.87 10.92 18.10
N ASN A 51 13.88 10.18 17.60
CA ASN A 51 14.01 8.73 17.80
C ASN A 51 12.74 7.96 17.39
N CYS A 52 12.00 8.48 16.39
CA CYS A 52 10.82 7.82 15.84
C CYS A 52 11.25 6.57 15.06
N LYS A 53 11.03 5.39 15.62
CA LYS A 53 11.42 4.11 15.01
C LYS A 53 10.31 3.46 14.19
N ASP A 54 9.10 4.02 14.21
CA ASP A 54 7.99 3.52 13.40
C ASP A 54 8.16 3.98 11.94
N ARG A 55 8.57 3.04 11.08
CA ARG A 55 8.82 3.27 9.65
C ARG A 55 7.54 3.46 8.84
N SER A 56 6.41 3.00 9.38
CA SER A 56 5.08 3.13 8.76
C SER A 56 4.30 4.31 9.30
N ALA A 57 4.80 5.00 10.32
CA ALA A 57 4.13 6.16 10.89
C ALA A 57 4.27 7.37 9.97
N HIS A 58 3.15 7.74 9.34
CA HIS A 58 2.98 9.05 8.71
C HIS A 58 2.14 9.95 9.60
N GLY A 59 2.58 10.10 10.85
CA GLY A 59 1.90 10.92 11.86
C GLY A 59 1.97 12.43 11.58
N PRO A 60 1.44 13.27 12.49
CA PRO A 60 1.38 14.72 12.32
C PRO A 60 2.73 15.37 11.93
N GLU A 61 3.84 14.92 12.54
CA GLU A 61 5.19 15.43 12.23
C GLU A 61 5.65 15.11 10.80
N PHE A 62 5.35 13.90 10.31
CA PHE A 62 5.64 13.54 8.93
C PHE A 62 4.85 14.42 7.97
N ILE A 63 3.53 14.54 8.23
CA ILE A 63 2.61 15.33 7.42
C ILE A 63 3.04 16.81 7.40
N PHE A 64 3.44 17.34 8.55
CA PHE A 64 3.95 18.71 8.66
C PHE A 64 5.15 18.94 7.76
N HIS A 65 6.17 18.08 7.80
CA HIS A 65 7.36 18.21 6.95
C HIS A 65 7.07 17.97 5.47
N MET A 66 6.22 16.99 5.16
CA MET A 66 5.75 16.73 3.79
C MET A 66 5.11 17.99 3.20
N ASN A 67 4.13 18.58 3.87
CA ASN A 67 3.43 19.79 3.42
C ASN A 67 4.39 20.98 3.32
N ARG A 68 5.25 21.17 4.32
CA ARG A 68 6.26 22.24 4.33
C ARG A 68 7.21 22.16 3.13
N ILE A 69 7.65 20.95 2.74
CA ILE A 69 8.55 20.75 1.60
C ILE A 69 7.80 20.92 0.28
N ASN A 70 6.59 20.37 0.15
CA ASN A 70 5.76 20.53 -1.04
C ASN A 70 5.52 22.02 -1.35
N MET A 71 5.12 22.80 -0.34
CA MET A 71 4.88 24.24 -0.49
C MET A 71 6.12 25.01 -0.95
N LYS A 72 7.32 24.64 -0.48
CA LYS A 72 8.56 25.34 -0.84
C LYS A 72 9.13 24.95 -2.19
N THR A 73 8.84 23.75 -2.68
CA THR A 73 9.51 23.17 -3.85
C THR A 73 8.60 22.99 -5.06
N GLY A 74 7.28 23.05 -4.88
CA GLY A 74 6.31 22.69 -5.90
C GLY A 74 6.27 21.18 -6.21
N LEU A 75 6.95 20.35 -5.41
CA LEU A 75 6.87 18.90 -5.49
C LEU A 75 5.60 18.40 -4.78
N ASN A 76 5.26 17.13 -5.02
CA ASN A 76 4.08 16.49 -4.44
C ASN A 76 4.47 15.19 -3.72
N ILE A 77 5.17 15.31 -2.60
CA ILE A 77 5.44 14.18 -1.70
C ILE A 77 4.10 13.74 -1.09
N THR A 78 3.84 12.44 -1.12
CA THR A 78 2.62 11.82 -0.57
C THR A 78 2.94 10.82 0.54
N ILE A 79 1.93 10.51 1.36
CA ILE A 79 1.98 9.47 2.40
C ILE A 79 2.12 8.07 1.77
N TYR A 80 1.33 7.81 0.74
CA TYR A 80 1.37 6.55 0.02
C TYR A 80 2.16 6.69 -1.27
N HIS A 81 3.07 5.75 -1.52
CA HIS A 81 3.71 5.68 -2.82
C HIS A 81 2.72 5.24 -3.91
N SER A 82 2.82 5.81 -5.11
CA SER A 82 1.95 5.54 -6.25
C SER A 82 2.29 4.27 -7.04
N PHE A 83 3.25 3.44 -6.57
CA PHE A 83 3.80 2.32 -7.35
C PHE A 83 3.02 1.00 -7.25
N ILE A 84 1.70 1.05 -7.04
CA ILE A 84 0.88 -0.14 -6.77
C ILE A 84 0.94 -1.12 -7.96
N ASN A 85 0.82 -0.61 -9.18
CA ASN A 85 0.78 -1.43 -10.39
C ASN A 85 2.15 -2.05 -10.70
N GLU A 86 3.22 -1.31 -10.48
CA GLU A 86 4.60 -1.71 -10.75
C GLU A 86 5.05 -2.74 -9.71
N VAL A 87 4.71 -2.52 -8.44
CA VAL A 87 4.93 -3.53 -7.40
C VAL A 87 4.12 -4.80 -7.72
N ASN A 88 2.87 -4.66 -8.19
CA ASN A 88 2.05 -5.80 -8.61
C ASN A 88 2.62 -6.53 -9.82
N PHE A 89 3.19 -5.82 -10.80
CA PHE A 89 3.88 -6.41 -11.95
C PHE A 89 5.01 -7.33 -11.51
N TYR A 90 5.78 -6.93 -10.51
CA TYR A 90 6.86 -7.77 -9.98
C TYR A 90 6.38 -8.92 -9.07
N ARG A 91 5.11 -8.96 -8.63
CA ARG A 91 4.56 -10.03 -7.77
C ARG A 91 4.20 -11.29 -8.58
N THR A 92 5.19 -11.85 -9.25
CA THR A 92 5.03 -12.99 -10.18
C THR A 92 4.93 -14.34 -9.48
N ASN A 93 5.33 -14.45 -8.21
CA ASN A 93 5.22 -15.70 -7.47
C ASN A 93 3.84 -15.74 -6.79
N ILE A 94 3.01 -16.69 -7.21
CA ILE A 94 1.63 -16.82 -6.73
C ILE A 94 1.49 -18.15 -6.02
N TRP A 95 0.90 -18.13 -4.84
CA TRP A 95 0.49 -19.32 -4.10
C TRP A 95 -1.01 -19.29 -3.87
N ARG A 96 -1.61 -20.47 -3.78
CA ARG A 96 -3.00 -20.62 -3.37
C ARG A 96 -3.10 -21.60 -2.21
N CYS A 97 -3.84 -21.22 -1.18
CA CYS A 97 -4.21 -22.12 -0.10
C CYS A 97 -5.17 -23.19 -0.63
N ASN A 98 -5.07 -24.40 -0.11
CA ASN A 98 -6.02 -25.49 -0.39
C ASN A 98 -7.15 -25.60 0.64
N GLY A 99 -7.16 -24.75 1.68
CA GLY A 99 -8.16 -24.76 2.75
C GLY A 99 -9.40 -23.89 2.48
N PRO A 100 -10.29 -23.74 3.49
CA PRO A 100 -11.58 -23.03 3.35
C PRO A 100 -11.44 -21.56 2.96
N CYS A 101 -10.31 -20.90 3.27
CA CYS A 101 -10.10 -19.50 2.92
C CYS A 101 -10.09 -19.22 1.40
N ARG A 102 -10.15 -20.26 0.55
CA ARG A 102 -10.37 -20.14 -0.90
C ARG A 102 -11.70 -19.49 -1.26
N LEU A 103 -12.70 -19.60 -0.39
CA LEU A 103 -14.04 -19.05 -0.59
C LEU A 103 -14.23 -17.70 0.13
N GLU A 104 -13.29 -17.35 1.00
CA GLU A 104 -13.37 -16.16 1.84
C GLU A 104 -12.75 -14.93 1.17
N ALA A 105 -13.53 -13.86 1.15
CA ALA A 105 -13.04 -12.55 0.79
C ALA A 105 -12.04 -12.03 1.84
N PRO A 106 -11.13 -11.12 1.47
CA PRO A 106 -10.93 -10.57 0.13
C PRO A 106 -9.92 -11.35 -0.72
N TYR A 107 -9.20 -12.31 -0.14
CA TYR A 107 -8.02 -12.90 -0.77
C TYR A 107 -8.30 -14.21 -1.52
N TYR A 108 -9.41 -14.91 -1.22
CA TYR A 108 -9.79 -16.17 -1.86
C TYR A 108 -8.64 -17.21 -1.89
N GLY A 109 -7.87 -17.22 -0.80
CA GLY A 109 -6.72 -18.08 -0.58
C GLY A 109 -5.48 -17.74 -1.40
N PHE A 110 -5.45 -16.63 -2.14
CA PHE A 110 -4.27 -16.23 -2.92
C PHE A 110 -3.27 -15.41 -2.11
N VAL A 111 -1.99 -15.68 -2.34
CA VAL A 111 -0.88 -14.83 -1.90
C VAL A 111 0.03 -14.57 -3.09
N LYS A 112 0.35 -13.30 -3.36
CA LYS A 112 1.27 -12.90 -4.45
C LYS A 112 2.50 -12.23 -3.85
N ARG A 113 3.70 -12.62 -4.28
CA ARG A 113 4.98 -12.02 -3.82
C ARG A 113 5.93 -11.79 -4.98
N SER A 114 6.80 -10.80 -4.80
CA SER A 114 7.89 -10.53 -5.73
C SER A 114 9.12 -11.41 -5.54
N ILE A 115 9.20 -12.09 -4.40
CA ILE A 115 10.23 -13.08 -4.08
C ILE A 115 9.61 -14.48 -4.04
N ASN A 116 10.37 -15.50 -4.43
CA ASN A 116 9.93 -16.90 -4.38
C ASN A 116 10.03 -17.47 -2.95
N ARG A 117 9.22 -16.93 -2.03
CA ARG A 117 9.12 -17.39 -0.64
C ARG A 117 7.70 -17.87 -0.36
N ALA A 118 7.55 -19.15 -0.03
CA ALA A 118 6.26 -19.68 0.38
C ALA A 118 5.72 -18.94 1.61
N PRO A 119 4.38 -18.75 1.72
CA PRO A 119 3.78 -18.28 2.96
C PRO A 119 4.10 -19.22 4.13
N GLY A 120 4.40 -18.66 5.29
CA GLY A 120 4.82 -19.44 6.45
C GLY A 120 4.95 -18.63 7.74
N PRO A 121 5.52 -19.21 8.80
CA PRO A 121 5.54 -18.64 10.16
C PRO A 121 6.12 -17.23 10.30
N ASN A 122 6.97 -16.80 9.38
CA ASN A 122 7.55 -15.46 9.37
C ASN A 122 6.57 -14.37 8.87
N ASP A 123 5.40 -14.75 8.37
CA ASP A 123 4.34 -13.80 8.00
C ASP A 123 3.49 -13.46 9.22
N SER A 124 3.28 -12.17 9.49
CA SER A 124 2.54 -11.68 10.67
C SER A 124 1.12 -12.26 10.79
N TRP A 125 0.48 -12.59 9.66
CA TRP A 125 -0.86 -13.17 9.59
C TRP A 125 -0.88 -14.71 9.67
N TRP A 126 0.27 -15.38 9.68
CA TRP A 126 0.35 -16.84 9.55
C TRP A 126 -0.37 -17.58 10.67
N ASN A 127 -0.16 -17.17 11.92
CA ASN A 127 -0.79 -17.82 13.07
C ASN A 127 -2.33 -17.72 13.03
N LEU A 128 -2.84 -16.58 12.55
CA LEU A 128 -4.27 -16.38 12.34
C LEU A 128 -4.81 -17.27 11.21
N HIS A 129 -4.07 -17.39 10.11
CA HIS A 129 -4.42 -18.29 9.03
C HIS A 129 -4.41 -19.75 9.50
N LEU A 130 -3.41 -20.15 10.28
CA LEU A 130 -3.30 -21.51 10.80
C LEU A 130 -4.50 -21.86 11.69
N SER A 131 -4.92 -20.95 12.57
CA SER A 131 -6.07 -21.19 13.47
C SER A 131 -7.42 -21.18 12.75
N LYS A 132 -7.62 -20.26 11.78
CA LYS A 132 -8.92 -20.11 11.10
C LYS A 132 -9.10 -21.02 9.88
N CYS A 133 -8.02 -21.39 9.21
CA CYS A 133 -8.06 -22.12 7.94
C CYS A 133 -7.31 -23.45 8.02
N GLY A 134 -6.08 -23.45 8.55
CA GLY A 134 -5.25 -24.66 8.65
C GLY A 134 -4.75 -25.24 7.31
N GLY A 135 -5.11 -24.62 6.19
CA GLY A 135 -4.72 -25.08 4.86
C GLY A 135 -3.23 -24.91 4.54
N LYS A 136 -2.78 -25.53 3.46
CA LYS A 136 -1.41 -25.44 2.93
C LYS A 136 -1.40 -24.63 1.63
N PHE A 137 -0.36 -23.82 1.47
CA PHE A 137 -0.15 -23.02 0.27
C PHE A 137 0.69 -23.78 -0.76
N THR A 138 0.17 -23.95 -1.96
CA THR A 138 0.90 -24.52 -3.10
C THR A 138 1.21 -23.44 -4.13
N LYS A 139 2.39 -23.52 -4.75
CA LYS A 139 2.81 -22.56 -5.77
C LYS A 139 2.06 -22.81 -7.07
N ILE A 140 1.51 -21.77 -7.67
CA ILE A 140 0.85 -21.83 -8.98
C ILE A 140 1.93 -21.77 -10.06
N SER A 141 1.90 -22.74 -10.97
CA SER A 141 2.79 -22.80 -12.14
C SER A 141 2.46 -21.71 -13.15
N ASP A 142 3.41 -21.35 -14.03
CA ASP A 142 3.15 -20.35 -15.07
C ASP A 142 2.03 -20.77 -16.04
N SER A 143 1.90 -22.07 -16.32
CA SER A 143 0.81 -22.63 -17.13
C SER A 143 -0.59 -22.44 -16.51
N ASP A 144 -0.68 -22.34 -15.18
CA ASP A 144 -1.95 -22.19 -14.46
C ASP A 144 -2.33 -20.73 -14.20
N LYS A 145 -1.44 -19.77 -14.48
CA LYS A 145 -1.72 -18.33 -14.26
C LYS A 145 -2.82 -17.81 -15.19
N THR A 146 -2.84 -18.23 -16.45
CA THR A 146 -3.82 -17.81 -17.45
C THR A 146 -5.24 -18.24 -17.09
N ARG A 147 -5.41 -19.46 -16.54
CA ARG A 147 -6.70 -20.01 -16.10
C ARG A 147 -7.24 -19.32 -14.84
N ASN A 148 -6.36 -18.90 -13.93
CA ASN A 148 -6.76 -18.29 -12.66
C ASN A 148 -7.02 -16.76 -12.75
N SER A 149 -6.42 -16.05 -13.71
CA SER A 149 -6.67 -14.62 -13.95
C SER A 149 -8.14 -14.33 -14.28
N THR A 150 -8.80 -15.20 -15.03
CA THR A 150 -10.22 -15.07 -15.40
C THR A 150 -11.15 -15.23 -14.20
N VAL A 151 -10.82 -16.14 -13.28
CA VAL A 151 -11.58 -16.37 -12.05
C VAL A 151 -11.40 -15.21 -11.07
N PHE A 152 -10.18 -14.67 -10.97
CA PHE A 152 -9.86 -13.53 -10.12
C PHE A 152 -10.54 -12.24 -10.59
N ASN A 153 -10.48 -11.93 -11.89
CA ASN A 153 -11.12 -10.73 -12.46
C ASN A 153 -12.64 -10.75 -12.32
N LYS A 154 -13.27 -11.92 -12.49
CA LYS A 154 -14.72 -12.11 -12.32
C LYS A 154 -15.18 -11.96 -10.86
N GLN A 155 -14.35 -12.35 -9.89
CA GLN A 155 -14.66 -12.21 -8.46
C GLN A 155 -14.44 -10.78 -7.96
N ILE A 156 -13.42 -10.08 -8.47
CA ILE A 156 -13.20 -8.66 -8.17
C ILE A 156 -14.30 -7.77 -8.76
N SER A 157 -14.70 -7.97 -10.02
CA SER A 157 -15.80 -7.22 -10.63
C SER A 157 -17.12 -7.38 -9.86
N ASN A 158 -17.40 -8.59 -9.37
CA ASN A 158 -18.59 -8.86 -8.56
C ASN A 158 -18.52 -8.20 -7.17
N SER A 159 -17.32 -8.07 -6.59
CA SER A 159 -17.13 -7.37 -5.30
C SER A 159 -17.27 -5.84 -5.40
N TYR A 160 -16.96 -5.24 -6.56
CA TYR A 160 -17.18 -3.80 -6.79
C TYR A 160 -18.65 -3.52 -7.16
N ALA A 161 -19.28 -4.37 -7.96
CA ALA A 161 -20.71 -4.26 -8.29
C ALA A 161 -21.61 -4.40 -7.04
N SER A 162 -21.28 -5.32 -6.12
CA SER A 162 -22.04 -5.50 -4.87
C SER A 162 -21.85 -4.36 -3.86
N LYS A 163 -20.79 -3.55 -3.96
CA LYS A 163 -20.58 -2.34 -3.14
C LYS A 163 -21.36 -1.12 -3.64
N GLU A 164 -21.57 -1.00 -4.95
CA GLU A 164 -22.43 0.05 -5.52
C GLU A 164 -23.91 -0.19 -5.20
N GLU A 165 -24.33 -1.45 -5.07
CA GLU A 165 -25.72 -1.81 -4.76
C GLU A 165 -26.05 -1.64 -3.26
N THR A 166 -25.08 -1.82 -2.36
CA THR A 166 -25.26 -1.56 -0.91
C THR A 166 -25.21 -0.07 -0.53
N GLN A 167 -24.68 0.80 -1.39
CA GLN A 167 -24.71 2.26 -1.17
C GLN A 167 -26.03 2.92 -1.61
N LYS A 168 -26.88 2.24 -2.38
CA LYS A 168 -28.15 2.81 -2.87
C LYS A 168 -29.36 2.60 -1.96
N THR A 169 -29.24 1.80 -0.88
CA THR A 169 -30.42 1.40 -0.07
C THR A 169 -30.45 1.92 1.36
N ASN A 170 -29.57 2.83 1.76
CA ASN A 170 -29.67 3.50 3.07
C ASN A 170 -29.57 5.02 2.92
N ILE A 171 -30.64 5.63 2.44
CA ILE A 171 -31.01 7.01 2.77
C ILE A 171 -32.40 6.91 3.39
N ASP A 172 -32.45 6.83 4.71
CA ASP A 172 -33.65 7.17 5.47
C ASP A 172 -33.35 8.40 6.32
N LEU A 173 -34.25 9.37 6.22
CA LEU A 173 -34.18 10.71 6.79
C LEU A 173 -34.47 10.67 8.29
N SER A 174 -33.65 11.32 9.12
CA SER A 174 -34.12 12.21 10.20
C SER A 174 -32.98 12.90 10.97
N SER A 175 -33.04 14.25 10.99
CA SER A 175 -32.61 15.22 12.04
C SER A 175 -31.16 15.20 12.54
N ASP A 176 -30.40 16.30 12.67
CA ASP A 176 -30.66 17.74 12.62
C ASP A 176 -29.30 18.48 12.65
N SER A 177 -29.23 19.70 12.07
CA SER A 177 -28.33 20.86 12.37
C SER A 177 -26.81 20.63 12.55
N ASP A 178 -25.85 21.23 11.83
CA ASP A 178 -25.75 22.59 11.27
C ASP A 178 -24.78 22.65 10.08
N VAL A 179 -25.17 23.41 9.06
CA VAL A 179 -24.37 23.76 7.88
C VAL A 179 -23.88 25.19 8.06
N GLU A 180 -22.57 25.43 8.01
CA GLU A 180 -22.03 26.74 7.67
C GLU A 180 -21.17 26.63 6.40
N ILE A 181 -21.71 27.21 5.33
CA ILE A 181 -21.08 27.49 4.04
C ILE A 181 -20.48 28.89 4.13
N ILE A 182 -19.17 29.06 3.92
CA ILE A 182 -18.57 30.31 3.39
C ILE A 182 -17.33 29.89 2.57
N GLN A 183 -17.42 29.79 1.24
CA GLN A 183 -17.28 30.82 0.20
C GLN A 183 -15.81 31.11 -0.17
N ILE A 184 -15.44 30.61 -1.36
CA ILE A 184 -14.22 30.95 -2.09
C ILE A 184 -14.38 32.37 -2.63
N VAL A 185 -13.41 33.24 -2.35
CA VAL A 185 -13.27 34.55 -3.00
C VAL A 185 -12.00 34.51 -3.84
N GLU A 186 -12.18 34.62 -5.15
CA GLU A 186 -11.12 34.97 -6.10
C GLU A 186 -10.68 36.42 -5.83
N ILE A 187 -9.37 36.66 -5.78
CA ILE A 187 -8.80 38.01 -5.83
C ILE A 187 -7.83 38.01 -7.02
N SER A 188 -8.19 38.82 -8.01
CA SER A 188 -7.31 39.31 -9.06
C SER A 188 -7.18 40.82 -8.88
N ASP A 189 -5.93 41.30 -8.91
CA ASP A 189 -5.53 42.56 -9.53
C ASP A 189 -4.23 42.29 -10.32
#